data_AF-A0A329ECJ3-F1
#
_entry.id   AF-A0A329ECJ3-F1
#
_cell.length_a   1.000
_cell.length_b   1.000
_cell.length_c   1.000
_cell.angle_alpha   90.00
_cell.angle_beta   90.00
_cell.angle_gamma   90.00
#
_symmetry.space_group_name_H-M   'P 1'
#
loop_
_entity.id
_entity.type
_entity.pdbx_description
1 polymer ?
#
loop_
_entity_poly.entity_id
_entity_poly.type
_entity_poly.pdbx_seq_one_letter_code
_entity_poly.pdbx_strand_id
1 'polypeptide(L)'
;MKKLLMVVFLLLGVAGAGAGYYLFYYKPQQELANQAAAVDDQADKSEEVEPQSIADLKPENMEFYVDAEKLGIREAANLEAFVQRYLYKGEKVRLLEKKNGWGRVSAYFVYEQGGPEIAEWIPLDGLVEQAPVITAEERKKTIQGYIAASDDLVQFEEMFLKTTDKLINDGSCSPVDFEELGGWVKSTKYADRDVYFIYCGGLKLADKIYLDVRTGEVFY
;
A
#
# COMPACT_ATOMS: atom_id res chain seq x y z
N MET A 1 10.44 -17.88 -82.23
CA MET A 1 10.43 -18.16 -80.77
C MET A 1 11.05 -17.06 -79.90
N LYS A 2 12.13 -16.37 -80.31
CA LYS A 2 12.80 -15.32 -79.51
C LYS A 2 11.95 -14.05 -79.23
N LYS A 3 11.11 -13.63 -80.20
CA LYS A 3 10.22 -12.46 -80.04
C LYS A 3 9.05 -12.71 -79.08
N LEU A 4 8.52 -13.94 -79.06
CA LEU A 4 7.44 -14.32 -78.14
C LEU A 4 7.95 -14.40 -76.69
N LEU A 5 9.16 -14.93 -76.50
CA LEU A 5 9.82 -15.01 -75.20
C LEU A 5 10.07 -13.63 -74.58
N MET A 6 10.47 -12.65 -75.40
CA MET A 6 10.76 -11.29 -74.95
C MET A 6 9.49 -10.53 -74.50
N VAL A 7 8.35 -10.77 -75.17
CA VAL A 7 7.05 -10.21 -74.75
C VAL A 7 6.59 -10.84 -73.44
N VAL A 8 6.80 -12.13 -73.22
CA VAL A 8 6.47 -12.81 -71.95
C VAL A 8 7.31 -12.26 -70.79
N PHE A 9 8.61 -12.03 -70.99
CA PHE A 9 9.46 -11.41 -69.95
C PHE A 9 9.07 -9.97 -69.66
N LEU A 10 8.64 -9.21 -70.67
CA LEU A 10 8.18 -7.83 -70.49
C LEU A 10 6.86 -7.79 -69.70
N LEU A 11 5.93 -8.70 -69.99
CA LEU A 11 4.69 -8.84 -69.23
C LEU A 11 4.94 -9.30 -67.78
N LEU A 12 5.89 -10.20 -67.55
CA LEU A 12 6.30 -10.62 -66.20
C LEU A 12 6.96 -9.48 -65.41
N GLY A 13 7.78 -8.65 -66.07
CA GLY A 13 8.38 -7.46 -65.45
C GLY A 13 7.33 -6.43 -65.03
N VAL A 14 6.35 -6.16 -65.88
CA VAL A 14 5.24 -5.23 -65.58
C VAL A 14 4.34 -5.80 -64.46
N ALA A 15 4.02 -7.09 -64.51
CA ALA A 15 3.25 -7.76 -63.46
C ALA A 15 4.00 -7.77 -62.12
N GLY A 16 5.31 -8.02 -62.13
CA GLY A 16 6.16 -7.98 -60.93
C GLY A 16 6.28 -6.58 -60.32
N ALA A 17 6.42 -5.55 -61.16
CA ALA A 17 6.44 -4.16 -60.72
C ALA A 17 5.07 -3.74 -60.13
N GLY A 18 3.96 -4.17 -60.74
CA GLY A 18 2.62 -3.95 -60.20
C GLY A 18 2.39 -4.64 -58.85
N ALA A 19 2.83 -5.89 -58.71
CA ALA A 19 2.76 -6.63 -57.45
C ALA A 19 3.64 -5.99 -56.36
N GLY A 20 4.84 -5.53 -56.70
CA GLY A 20 5.71 -4.80 -55.79
C GLY A 20 5.10 -3.47 -55.33
N TYR A 21 4.56 -2.68 -56.25
CA TYR A 21 3.88 -1.42 -55.92
C TYR A 21 2.66 -1.66 -55.01
N TYR A 22 1.88 -2.71 -55.29
CA TYR A 22 0.75 -3.07 -54.45
C TYR A 22 1.20 -3.48 -53.03
N LEU A 23 2.20 -4.34 -52.89
CA LEU A 23 2.62 -4.87 -51.59
C LEU A 23 3.39 -3.87 -50.72
N PHE A 24 4.26 -3.03 -51.32
CA PHE A 24 5.13 -2.13 -50.56
C PHE A 24 4.64 -0.69 -50.46
N TYR A 25 3.69 -0.27 -51.29
CA TYR A 25 3.17 1.11 -51.26
C TYR A 25 1.66 1.16 -50.96
N TYR A 26 0.85 0.39 -51.69
CA TYR A 26 -0.62 0.47 -51.55
C TYR A 26 -1.16 -0.28 -50.32
N LYS A 27 -0.69 -1.50 -50.08
CA LYS A 27 -1.13 -2.35 -48.95
C LYS A 27 -0.84 -1.72 -47.58
N PRO A 28 0.35 -1.14 -47.31
CA PRO A 28 0.62 -0.47 -46.04
C PRO A 28 -0.27 0.76 -45.81
N GLN A 29 -0.58 1.53 -46.86
CA GLN A 29 -1.53 2.65 -46.76
C GLN A 29 -2.95 2.17 -46.47
N GLN A 30 -3.38 1.06 -47.08
CA GLN A 30 -4.67 0.46 -46.81
C GLN A 30 -4.75 -0.10 -45.38
N GLU A 31 -3.69 -0.72 -44.87
CA GLU A 31 -3.62 -1.20 -43.48
C GLU A 31 -3.62 -0.04 -42.47
N LEU A 32 -2.90 1.06 -42.75
CA LEU A 32 -2.94 2.29 -41.95
C LEU A 32 -4.34 2.93 -41.97
N ALA A 33 -4.99 3.01 -43.14
CA ALA A 33 -6.34 3.53 -43.27
C ALA A 33 -7.38 2.64 -42.58
N ASN A 34 -7.23 1.31 -42.65
CA ASN A 34 -8.08 0.36 -41.95
C ASN A 34 -7.85 0.40 -40.43
N GLN A 35 -6.62 0.62 -39.97
CA GLN A 35 -6.34 0.86 -38.54
C GLN A 35 -6.92 2.18 -38.07
N ALA A 36 -6.79 3.27 -38.85
CA ALA A 36 -7.42 4.55 -38.54
C ALA A 36 -8.96 4.46 -38.52
N ALA A 37 -9.56 3.73 -39.47
CA ALA A 37 -10.99 3.46 -39.49
C ALA A 37 -11.44 2.54 -38.34
N ALA A 38 -10.62 1.57 -37.91
CA ALA A 38 -10.91 0.72 -36.77
C ALA A 38 -10.82 1.49 -35.43
N VAL A 39 -9.97 2.52 -35.34
CA VAL A 39 -9.92 3.42 -34.18
C VAL A 39 -11.14 4.36 -34.15
N ASP A 40 -11.64 4.78 -35.31
CA ASP A 40 -12.86 5.58 -35.44
C ASP A 40 -14.13 4.74 -35.14
N ASP A 41 -14.20 3.49 -35.64
CA ASP A 41 -15.27 2.52 -35.32
C ASP A 41 -15.22 2.00 -33.86
N GLN A 42 -14.08 2.10 -33.18
CA GLN A 42 -13.98 1.82 -31.74
C GLN A 42 -14.27 3.02 -30.85
N ALA A 43 -14.28 4.25 -31.40
CA ALA A 43 -14.81 5.41 -30.70
C ALA A 43 -16.35 5.38 -30.62
N ASP A 44 -17.01 4.65 -31.51
CA ASP A 44 -18.49 4.52 -31.60
C ASP A 44 -19.02 3.15 -31.12
N LYS A 45 -18.14 2.33 -30.53
CA LYS A 45 -18.49 1.15 -29.73
C LYS A 45 -18.02 1.29 -28.29
N SER A 46 -18.28 2.45 -27.70
CA SER A 46 -18.70 2.48 -26.31
C SER A 46 -19.95 1.61 -26.21
N GLU A 47 -19.95 0.60 -25.33
CA GLU A 47 -21.22 0.13 -24.77
C GLU A 47 -22.01 1.37 -24.38
N GLU A 48 -23.25 1.49 -24.87
CA GLU A 48 -24.18 2.53 -24.46
C GLU A 48 -24.50 2.28 -22.98
N VAL A 49 -23.61 2.74 -22.11
CA VAL A 49 -23.91 2.96 -20.71
C VAL A 49 -24.90 4.12 -20.74
N GLU A 50 -26.17 3.80 -20.53
CA GLU A 50 -27.22 4.78 -20.21
C GLU A 50 -26.57 5.88 -19.35
N PRO A 51 -26.65 7.17 -19.72
CA PRO A 51 -25.97 8.22 -18.97
C PRO A 51 -26.50 8.19 -17.54
N GLN A 52 -25.72 7.59 -16.63
CA GLN A 52 -26.01 7.66 -15.20
C GLN A 52 -26.07 9.15 -14.90
N SER A 53 -27.25 9.59 -14.44
CA SER A 53 -27.42 10.98 -14.09
C SER A 53 -26.31 11.33 -13.09
N ILE A 54 -25.67 12.49 -13.23
CA ILE A 54 -24.62 12.93 -12.29
C ILE A 54 -25.16 12.95 -10.84
N ALA A 55 -26.49 12.93 -10.66
CA ALA A 55 -27.16 12.82 -9.37
C ALA A 55 -27.10 11.41 -8.74
N ASP A 56 -26.79 10.35 -9.50
CA ASP A 56 -26.76 8.95 -9.02
C ASP A 56 -25.34 8.44 -8.72
N LEU A 57 -24.29 9.19 -9.06
CA LEU A 57 -22.92 8.86 -8.66
C LEU A 57 -22.72 9.21 -7.19
N LYS A 58 -23.03 8.25 -6.31
CA LYS A 58 -22.63 8.33 -4.90
C LYS A 58 -21.11 8.57 -4.86
N PRO A 59 -20.61 9.58 -4.13
CA PRO A 59 -19.18 9.80 -4.01
C PRO A 59 -18.53 8.52 -3.52
N GLU A 60 -17.49 8.10 -4.24
CA GLU A 60 -16.76 6.90 -3.90
C GLU A 60 -16.23 7.00 -2.47
N ASN A 61 -16.38 5.91 -1.69
CA ASN A 61 -15.87 5.90 -0.33
C ASN A 61 -14.33 5.93 -0.35
N MET A 62 -13.78 6.91 0.37
CA MET A 62 -12.35 7.15 0.56
C MET A 62 -11.94 7.05 2.03
N GLU A 63 -12.86 6.70 2.93
CA GLU A 63 -12.60 6.49 4.35
C GLU A 63 -12.74 5.01 4.70
N PHE A 64 -11.68 4.44 5.25
CA PHE A 64 -11.56 3.03 5.58
C PHE A 64 -10.96 2.84 6.97
N TYR A 65 -11.03 1.62 7.45
CA TYR A 65 -10.33 1.14 8.63
C TYR A 65 -9.39 0.00 8.24
N VAL A 66 -8.27 -0.12 8.93
CA VAL A 66 -7.35 -1.24 8.75
C VAL A 66 -7.96 -2.50 9.37
N ASP A 67 -8.04 -3.60 8.61
CA ASP A 67 -8.48 -4.90 9.11
C ASP A 67 -7.30 -5.85 9.41
N ALA A 68 -6.18 -5.66 8.72
CA ALA A 68 -4.96 -6.41 8.97
C ALA A 68 -4.39 -6.11 10.36
N GLU A 69 -3.82 -7.12 11.04
CA GLU A 69 -3.14 -6.93 12.34
C GLU A 69 -2.05 -5.83 12.25
N LYS A 70 -1.32 -5.82 11.12
CA LYS A 70 -0.27 -4.85 10.79
C LYS A 70 -0.23 -4.63 9.29
N LEU A 71 -0.31 -3.37 8.86
CA LEU A 71 -0.36 -2.97 7.45
C LEU A 71 0.79 -2.01 7.14
N GLY A 72 1.66 -2.37 6.19
CA GLY A 72 2.78 -1.52 5.80
C GLY A 72 2.36 -0.39 4.85
N ILE A 73 2.74 0.85 5.18
CA ILE A 73 2.70 2.00 4.28
C ILE A 73 3.99 2.01 3.46
N ARG A 74 3.86 2.01 2.14
CA ARG A 74 4.97 1.81 1.21
C ARG A 74 5.23 3.02 0.32
N GLU A 75 6.47 3.15 -0.14
CA GLU A 75 6.90 4.22 -1.06
C GLU A 75 6.36 4.07 -2.50
N ALA A 76 5.80 2.90 -2.85
CA ALA A 76 5.22 2.64 -4.15
C ALA A 76 4.10 1.60 -4.06
N ALA A 77 3.22 1.60 -5.07
CA ALA A 77 2.09 0.68 -5.22
C ALA A 77 2.53 -0.73 -5.66
N ASN A 78 3.42 -1.37 -4.89
CA ASN A 78 3.83 -2.75 -5.07
C ASN A 78 4.32 -3.36 -3.73
N LEU A 79 4.23 -4.69 -3.59
CA LEU A 79 4.53 -5.38 -2.33
C LEU A 79 6.03 -5.47 -2.00
N GLU A 80 6.91 -5.23 -2.97
CA GLU A 80 8.37 -5.24 -2.80
C GLU A 80 8.92 -3.86 -2.40
N ALA A 81 8.10 -2.81 -2.47
CA ALA A 81 8.48 -1.44 -2.13
C ALA A 81 8.79 -1.29 -0.63
N PHE A 82 9.73 -0.41 -0.31
CA PHE A 82 10.13 -0.14 1.08
C PHE A 82 8.93 0.27 1.93
N VAL A 83 8.81 -0.33 3.11
CA VAL A 83 7.80 0.01 4.12
C VAL A 83 8.32 1.16 4.97
N GLN A 84 7.73 2.34 4.81
CA GLN A 84 8.11 3.55 5.53
C GLN A 84 7.64 3.52 6.99
N ARG A 85 6.42 3.04 7.22
CA ARG A 85 5.82 2.87 8.56
C ARG A 85 4.69 1.85 8.52
N TYR A 86 4.12 1.55 9.67
CA TYR A 86 3.01 0.63 9.82
C TYR A 86 1.75 1.33 10.30
N LEU A 87 0.61 0.77 9.89
CA LEU A 87 -0.69 0.98 10.49
C LEU A 87 -1.12 -0.31 11.19
N TYR A 88 -2.02 -0.19 12.15
CA TYR A 88 -2.50 -1.30 12.96
C TYR A 88 -4.02 -1.46 12.88
N LYS A 89 -4.51 -2.67 13.17
CA LYS A 89 -5.94 -3.00 13.07
C LYS A 89 -6.82 -1.98 13.79
N GLY A 90 -7.86 -1.53 13.13
CA GLY A 90 -8.82 -0.54 13.63
C GLY A 90 -8.42 0.91 13.38
N GLU A 91 -7.21 1.20 12.92
CA GLU A 91 -6.83 2.57 12.56
C GLU A 91 -7.63 3.07 11.36
N LYS A 92 -8.07 4.32 11.45
CA LYS A 92 -8.83 4.99 10.38
C LYS A 92 -7.86 5.56 9.36
N VAL A 93 -8.14 5.33 8.08
CA VAL A 93 -7.35 5.81 6.96
C VAL A 93 -8.22 6.55 5.96
N ARG A 94 -7.71 7.67 5.44
CA ARG A 94 -8.30 8.40 4.32
C ARG A 94 -7.43 8.21 3.08
N LEU A 95 -8.00 7.64 2.04
CA LEU A 95 -7.37 7.51 0.74
C LEU A 95 -7.48 8.82 -0.03
N LEU A 96 -6.48 9.09 -0.88
CA LEU A 96 -6.47 10.18 -1.85
C LEU A 96 -6.68 9.67 -3.28
N GLU A 97 -6.43 8.38 -3.51
CA GLU A 97 -6.57 7.72 -4.81
C GLU A 97 -6.69 6.20 -4.59
N LYS A 98 -7.42 5.51 -5.48
CA LYS A 98 -7.44 4.05 -5.58
C LYS A 98 -7.04 3.65 -6.99
N LYS A 99 -6.08 2.73 -7.09
CA LYS A 99 -5.56 2.26 -8.38
C LYS A 99 -4.96 0.87 -8.25
N ASN A 100 -5.40 -0.07 -9.10
CA ASN A 100 -4.81 -1.41 -9.24
C ASN A 100 -4.65 -2.18 -7.90
N GLY A 101 -5.63 -2.09 -7.00
CA GLY A 101 -5.57 -2.76 -5.69
C GLY A 101 -4.79 -2.00 -4.62
N TRP A 102 -4.37 -0.76 -4.90
CA TRP A 102 -3.65 0.11 -3.97
C TRP A 102 -4.42 1.40 -3.67
N GLY A 103 -4.29 1.87 -2.44
CA GLY A 103 -4.76 3.17 -1.99
C GLY A 103 -3.57 4.11 -1.72
N ARG A 104 -3.57 5.30 -2.31
CA ARG A 104 -2.59 6.35 -1.98
C ARG A 104 -3.06 7.13 -0.76
N VAL A 105 -2.18 7.38 0.22
CA VAL A 105 -2.53 8.06 1.49
C VAL A 105 -1.81 9.39 1.70
N SER A 106 -0.81 9.71 0.89
CA SER A 106 -0.12 11.01 0.92
C SER A 106 -0.25 11.73 -0.42
N ALA A 107 -0.08 13.06 -0.43
CA ALA A 107 0.26 13.75 -1.67
C ALA A 107 1.56 13.18 -2.25
N TYR A 108 1.80 13.43 -3.53
CA TYR A 108 3.10 13.15 -4.10
C TYR A 108 4.15 14.14 -3.58
N PHE A 109 5.36 13.66 -3.35
CA PHE A 109 6.48 14.46 -2.84
C PHE A 109 7.82 13.94 -3.38
N VAL A 110 8.89 14.70 -3.15
CA VAL A 110 10.26 14.38 -3.58
C VAL A 110 11.20 14.56 -2.39
N TYR A 111 12.07 13.58 -2.12
CA TYR A 111 13.03 13.67 -1.01
C TYR A 111 14.14 14.70 -1.25
N GLU A 112 14.65 14.77 -2.48
CA GLU A 112 15.77 15.63 -2.86
C GLU A 112 15.49 16.32 -4.20
N GLN A 113 16.03 17.53 -4.39
CA GLN A 113 15.79 18.29 -5.62
C GLN A 113 16.21 17.48 -6.87
N GLY A 114 15.27 17.26 -7.79
CA GLY A 114 15.50 16.47 -9.01
C GLY A 114 15.36 14.95 -8.84
N GLY A 115 15.00 14.48 -7.64
CA GLY A 115 14.65 13.08 -7.39
C GLY A 115 13.30 12.67 -7.99
N PRO A 116 12.97 11.37 -7.96
CA PRO A 116 11.69 10.87 -8.43
C PRO A 116 10.56 11.35 -7.51
N GLU A 117 9.39 11.56 -8.10
CA GLU A 117 8.16 11.79 -7.37
C GLU A 117 7.64 10.48 -6.76
N ILE A 118 7.38 10.50 -5.46
CA ILE A 118 6.93 9.35 -4.68
C ILE A 118 5.66 9.68 -3.89
N ALA A 119 4.95 8.65 -3.44
CA ALA A 119 3.84 8.80 -2.53
C ALA A 119 3.74 7.59 -1.61
N GLU A 120 2.87 7.68 -0.62
CA GLU A 120 2.62 6.61 0.32
C GLU A 120 1.42 5.78 -0.14
N TRP A 121 1.61 4.46 -0.18
CA TRP A 121 0.65 3.50 -0.69
C TRP A 121 0.40 2.37 0.30
N ILE A 122 -0.85 1.92 0.37
CA ILE A 122 -1.28 0.75 1.12
C ILE A 122 -2.11 -0.18 0.22
N PRO A 123 -2.04 -1.51 0.42
CA PRO A 123 -2.88 -2.42 -0.34
C PRO A 123 -4.32 -2.35 0.17
N LEU A 124 -5.28 -2.40 -0.74
CA LEU A 124 -6.71 -2.26 -0.44
C LEU A 124 -7.31 -3.51 0.21
N ASP A 125 -6.67 -4.66 0.07
CA ASP A 125 -7.10 -5.94 0.65
C ASP A 125 -7.06 -5.95 2.19
N GLY A 126 -6.21 -5.12 2.78
CA GLY A 126 -6.09 -4.93 4.24
C GLY A 126 -7.07 -3.92 4.83
N LEU A 127 -8.05 -3.44 4.06
CA LEU A 127 -8.96 -2.36 4.44
C LEU A 127 -10.43 -2.78 4.42
N VAL A 128 -11.21 -2.22 5.34
CA VAL A 128 -12.67 -2.39 5.45
C VAL A 128 -13.36 -1.04 5.62
N GLU A 129 -14.59 -0.91 5.13
CA GLU A 129 -15.34 0.37 5.21
C GLU A 129 -15.86 0.65 6.63
N GLN A 130 -16.19 -0.40 7.38
CA GLN A 130 -16.71 -0.30 8.74
C GLN A 130 -15.60 -0.68 9.71
N ALA A 131 -15.55 0.00 10.86
CA ALA A 131 -14.56 -0.30 11.88
C ALA A 131 -14.68 -1.78 12.30
N PRO A 132 -13.58 -2.55 12.27
CA PRO A 132 -13.61 -3.94 12.68
C PRO A 132 -13.94 -4.04 14.17
N VAL A 133 -14.75 -5.04 14.53
CA VAL A 133 -15.02 -5.36 15.93
C VAL A 133 -13.84 -6.14 16.48
N ILE A 134 -13.08 -5.52 17.39
CA ILE A 134 -11.93 -6.16 18.05
C ILE A 134 -12.42 -6.71 19.40
N THR A 135 -12.36 -8.03 19.57
CA THR A 135 -12.78 -8.67 20.84
C THR A 135 -11.74 -8.43 21.94
N ALA A 136 -12.14 -8.64 23.20
CA ALA A 136 -11.20 -8.53 24.33
C ALA A 136 -10.05 -9.55 24.21
N GLU A 137 -10.34 -10.76 23.72
CA GLU A 137 -9.36 -11.82 23.50
C GLU A 137 -8.40 -11.48 22.36
N GLU A 138 -8.91 -10.94 21.25
CA GLU A 138 -8.09 -10.48 20.12
C GLU A 138 -7.19 -9.32 20.54
N ARG A 139 -7.74 -8.36 21.30
CA ARG A 139 -6.97 -7.25 21.86
C ARG A 139 -5.87 -7.78 22.78
N LYS A 140 -6.20 -8.69 23.69
CA LYS A 140 -5.21 -9.31 24.59
C LYS A 140 -4.08 -9.98 23.80
N LYS A 141 -4.42 -10.79 22.79
CA LYS A 141 -3.43 -11.48 21.93
C LYS A 141 -2.54 -10.47 21.19
N THR A 142 -3.12 -9.39 20.69
CA THR A 142 -2.40 -8.32 19.99
C THR A 142 -1.38 -7.66 20.92
N ILE A 143 -1.81 -7.23 22.11
CA ILE A 143 -0.92 -6.62 23.10
C ILE A 143 0.15 -7.61 23.56
N GLN A 144 -0.21 -8.89 23.81
CA GLN A 144 0.75 -9.95 24.15
C GLN A 144 1.84 -10.07 23.08
N GLY A 145 1.50 -9.95 21.79
CA GLY A 145 2.46 -9.97 20.70
C GLY A 145 3.51 -8.86 20.79
N TYR A 146 3.10 -7.63 21.15
CA TYR A 146 4.01 -6.49 21.27
C TYR A 146 5.00 -6.61 22.43
N ILE A 147 4.63 -7.33 23.50
CA ILE A 147 5.41 -7.42 24.73
C ILE A 147 6.01 -8.82 24.97
N ALA A 148 5.97 -9.69 23.96
CA ALA A 148 6.28 -11.11 24.11
C ALA A 148 7.71 -11.40 24.60
N ALA A 149 8.64 -10.46 24.41
CA ALA A 149 10.03 -10.58 24.85
C ALA A 149 10.34 -9.69 26.08
N SER A 150 9.32 -9.25 26.82
CA SER A 150 9.51 -8.51 28.07
C SER A 150 10.26 -9.35 29.11
N ASP A 151 11.11 -8.69 29.89
CA ASP A 151 11.72 -9.29 31.06
C ASP A 151 10.64 -9.68 32.08
N ASP A 152 10.78 -10.87 32.67
CA ASP A 152 9.87 -11.40 33.69
C ASP A 152 8.38 -11.44 33.27
N LEU A 153 8.09 -11.53 31.95
CA LEU A 153 6.73 -11.50 31.40
C LEU A 153 5.78 -12.48 32.10
N VAL A 154 6.20 -13.72 32.32
CA VAL A 154 5.37 -14.76 32.96
C VAL A 154 4.95 -14.36 34.37
N GLN A 155 5.79 -13.62 35.10
CA GLN A 155 5.51 -13.20 36.47
C GLN A 155 4.57 -11.99 36.53
N PHE A 156 4.68 -11.08 35.56
CA PHE A 156 4.01 -9.78 35.59
C PHE A 156 3.08 -9.53 34.40
N GLU A 157 2.64 -10.60 33.73
CA GLU A 157 1.87 -10.57 32.49
C GLU A 157 0.66 -9.64 32.56
N GLU A 158 -0.17 -9.80 33.60
CA GLU A 158 -1.38 -9.00 33.76
C GLU A 158 -1.08 -7.49 33.83
N MET A 159 -0.04 -7.11 34.57
CA MET A 159 0.33 -5.71 34.74
C MET A 159 0.94 -5.12 33.46
N PHE A 160 1.77 -5.89 32.76
CA PHE A 160 2.32 -5.47 31.47
C PHE A 160 1.23 -5.33 30.42
N LEU A 161 0.31 -6.28 30.30
CA LEU A 161 -0.80 -6.19 29.37
C LEU A 161 -1.66 -4.97 29.63
N LYS A 162 -2.09 -4.79 30.88
CA LYS A 162 -2.92 -3.66 31.29
C LYS A 162 -2.24 -2.31 31.03
N THR A 163 -0.96 -2.19 31.38
CA THR A 163 -0.24 -0.92 31.23
C THR A 163 0.07 -0.62 29.77
N THR A 164 0.50 -1.62 29.00
CA THR A 164 0.75 -1.48 27.56
C THR A 164 -0.53 -1.07 26.84
N ASP A 165 -1.65 -1.74 27.15
CA ASP A 165 -2.95 -1.42 26.56
C ASP A 165 -3.37 0.03 26.85
N LYS A 166 -3.18 0.48 28.10
CA LYS A 166 -3.44 1.86 28.51
C LYS A 166 -2.59 2.86 27.73
N LEU A 167 -1.28 2.65 27.68
CA LEU A 167 -0.34 3.58 27.03
C LEU A 167 -0.57 3.69 25.52
N ILE A 168 -1.01 2.61 24.87
CA ILE A 168 -1.39 2.64 23.46
C ILE A 168 -2.72 3.38 23.28
N ASN A 169 -3.71 3.12 24.14
CA ASN A 169 -5.03 3.74 24.04
C ASN A 169 -5.03 5.26 24.34
N ASP A 170 -4.17 5.72 25.25
CA ASP A 170 -4.05 7.14 25.57
C ASP A 170 -3.05 7.89 24.65
N GLY A 171 -2.39 7.18 23.74
CA GLY A 171 -1.45 7.73 22.77
C GLY A 171 -0.09 8.11 23.35
N SER A 172 0.21 7.74 24.59
CA SER A 172 1.55 7.94 25.18
C SER A 172 2.61 7.08 24.49
N CYS A 173 2.20 5.90 24.00
CA CYS A 173 3.03 4.99 23.23
C CYS A 173 2.26 4.51 22.00
N SER A 174 3.01 4.00 21.02
CA SER A 174 2.52 3.31 19.85
C SER A 174 2.96 1.85 19.90
N PRO A 175 2.34 0.94 19.12
CA PRO A 175 2.76 -0.45 19.12
C PRO A 175 4.23 -0.65 18.71
N VAL A 176 4.76 0.19 17.81
CA VAL A 176 6.16 0.10 17.37
C VAL A 176 7.14 0.35 18.51
N ASP A 177 6.80 1.19 19.49
CA ASP A 177 7.64 1.48 20.66
C ASP A 177 7.92 0.21 21.48
N PHE A 178 6.93 -0.68 21.58
CA PHE A 178 7.08 -1.97 22.26
C PHE A 178 7.82 -2.99 21.37
N GLU A 179 7.58 -2.98 20.06
CA GLU A 179 8.27 -3.86 19.12
C GLU A 179 9.78 -3.59 19.05
N GLU A 180 10.22 -2.33 19.19
CA GLU A 180 11.64 -1.96 19.13
C GLU A 180 12.50 -2.64 20.20
N LEU A 181 11.96 -2.77 21.42
CA LEU A 181 12.63 -3.45 22.53
C LEU A 181 12.13 -4.88 22.77
N GLY A 182 11.07 -5.29 22.08
CA GLY A 182 10.36 -6.54 22.35
C GLY A 182 9.52 -6.52 23.64
N GLY A 183 9.29 -5.35 24.22
CA GLY A 183 8.50 -5.14 25.43
C GLY A 183 9.27 -4.48 26.57
N TRP A 184 8.82 -4.74 27.80
CA TRP A 184 9.31 -4.10 29.02
C TRP A 184 10.67 -4.65 29.44
N VAL A 185 11.62 -3.75 29.70
CA VAL A 185 13.00 -4.10 30.09
C VAL A 185 13.24 -3.79 31.57
N LYS A 186 13.84 -4.71 32.32
CA LYS A 186 14.12 -4.55 33.75
C LYS A 186 15.06 -3.36 33.99
N SER A 187 14.68 -2.48 34.92
CA SER A 187 15.50 -1.34 35.28
C SER A 187 16.63 -1.72 36.24
N THR A 188 17.87 -1.40 35.87
CA THR A 188 19.03 -1.51 36.76
C THR A 188 19.16 -0.32 37.73
N LYS A 189 18.49 0.81 37.44
CA LYS A 189 18.47 2.00 38.30
C LYS A 189 17.70 1.78 39.60
N TYR A 190 16.66 0.95 39.55
CA TYR A 190 15.77 0.65 40.67
C TYR A 190 15.90 -0.83 41.05
N ALA A 191 17.13 -1.29 41.29
CA ALA A 191 17.45 -2.71 41.47
C ALA A 191 16.71 -3.39 42.64
N ASP A 192 16.35 -2.64 43.67
CA ASP A 192 15.61 -3.14 44.85
C ASP A 192 14.08 -3.15 44.64
N ARG A 193 13.59 -2.79 43.44
CA ARG A 193 12.18 -2.72 43.09
C ARG A 193 11.92 -3.48 41.79
N ASP A 194 10.66 -3.90 41.61
CA ASP A 194 10.22 -4.46 40.34
C ASP A 194 9.81 -3.35 39.38
N VAL A 195 10.81 -2.60 38.92
CA VAL A 195 10.64 -1.52 37.95
C VAL A 195 11.17 -1.93 36.59
N TYR A 196 10.38 -1.67 35.56
CA TYR A 196 10.70 -1.91 34.16
C TYR A 196 10.60 -0.60 33.40
N PHE A 197 11.13 -0.56 32.19
CA PHE A 197 11.03 0.60 31.33
C PHE A 197 10.79 0.22 29.87
N ILE A 198 10.28 1.20 29.14
CA ILE A 198 10.18 1.23 27.68
C ILE A 198 10.61 2.64 27.21
N TYR A 199 10.83 2.80 25.91
CA TYR A 199 10.96 4.09 25.26
C TYR A 199 9.78 4.31 24.33
N CYS A 200 9.09 5.43 24.44
CA CYS A 200 7.95 5.78 23.59
C CYS A 200 8.18 7.12 22.89
N GLY A 201 8.27 7.09 21.56
CA GLY A 201 8.64 8.28 20.74
C GLY A 201 10.11 8.34 20.33
N GLY A 202 10.86 7.25 20.54
CA GLY A 202 12.27 7.10 20.18
C GLY A 202 13.20 6.82 21.37
N LEU A 203 14.48 6.55 21.12
CA LEU A 203 15.41 6.04 22.15
C LEU A 203 16.07 7.12 23.03
N LYS A 204 15.47 8.32 23.16
CA LYS A 204 16.05 9.37 24.01
C LYS A 204 15.62 9.17 25.45
N LEU A 205 16.41 9.69 26.40
CA LEU A 205 16.06 9.61 27.82
C LEU A 205 14.71 10.29 28.13
N ALA A 206 14.34 11.34 27.40
CA ALA A 206 13.06 12.03 27.55
C ALA A 206 11.85 11.18 27.15
N ASP A 207 12.08 10.17 26.31
CA ASP A 207 11.05 9.25 25.79
C ASP A 207 10.94 8.01 26.70
N LYS A 208 11.75 7.93 27.77
CA LYS A 208 11.79 6.78 28.67
C LYS A 208 10.63 6.82 29.66
N ILE A 209 9.90 5.72 29.75
CA ILE A 209 8.80 5.54 30.69
C ILE A 209 9.13 4.35 31.59
N TYR A 210 8.94 4.51 32.90
CA TYR A 210 9.07 3.46 33.89
C TYR A 210 7.71 2.97 34.38
N LEU A 211 7.66 1.68 34.72
CA LEU A 211 6.53 1.01 35.35
C LEU A 211 7.01 0.28 36.60
N ASP A 212 6.46 0.61 37.76
CA ASP A 212 6.52 -0.27 38.93
C ASP A 212 5.40 -1.31 38.83
N VAL A 213 5.73 -2.57 38.56
CA VAL A 213 4.73 -3.61 38.32
C VAL A 213 4.01 -4.07 39.59
N ARG A 214 4.49 -3.69 40.78
CA ARG A 214 3.81 -4.02 42.05
C ARG A 214 2.67 -3.05 42.32
N THR A 215 2.85 -1.78 41.98
CA THR A 215 1.87 -0.72 42.25
C THR A 215 1.05 -0.33 41.02
N GLY A 216 1.57 -0.59 39.82
CA GLY A 216 1.02 -0.08 38.56
C GLY A 216 1.34 1.41 38.32
N GLU A 217 2.27 1.98 39.09
CA GLU A 217 2.71 3.36 38.94
C GLU A 217 3.55 3.51 37.67
N VAL A 218 3.15 4.46 36.82
CA VAL A 218 3.90 4.87 35.62
C VAL A 218 4.53 6.23 35.88
N PHE A 219 5.83 6.36 35.63
CA PHE A 219 6.61 7.58 35.87
C PHE A 219 7.74 7.75 34.85
N TYR A 220 8.39 8.91 34.84
CA TYR A 220 9.36 9.36 33.81
C TYR A 220 10.74 9.61 34.43
#